data_AF-A0A1F5EGV0-F1
#
_entry.id   AF-A0A1F5EGV0-F1
#
_cell.length_a   1.000
_cell.length_b   1.000
_cell.length_c   1.000
_cell.angle_alpha   90.00
_cell.angle_beta   90.00
_cell.angle_gamma   90.00
#
_symmetry.space_group_name_H-M   'P 1'
#
loop_
_entity.id
_entity.type
_entity.pdbx_description
1 polymer ?
#
loop_
_entity_poly.entity_id
_entity_poly.type
_entity_poly.pdbx_seq_one_letter_code
_entity_poly.pdbx_strand_id
1 'polypeptide(L)'
;MYEHVFEKIEKRRKTLKINLKFIEFLEKPSSIIKDHLRLAESKLSQSKKIVYIGGSLTHVPPDEKIRYEKSAKLVDKLGGFGYAPHIYGTDPIKHLNVSPQDVRDIDFFWSVLMSDLSIFWCDYPAFGPGIEMAWAEVYNIPSIKIINNKIKLSRLAKGLRDKSKIIEYDSDKDLFKNLKNKLNKILL
;
A
#
# COMPACT_ATOMS: atom_id res chain seq x y z
N MET A 1 -12.63 -17.71 12.33
CA MET A 1 -13.12 -16.38 11.86
C MET A 1 -12.08 -15.58 11.05
N TYR A 2 -10.84 -16.01 10.83
CA TYR A 2 -9.89 -15.31 9.92
C TYR A 2 -8.99 -16.32 9.20
N GLU A 3 -9.52 -17.48 8.83
CA GLU A 3 -8.72 -18.63 8.40
C GLU A 3 -7.92 -18.33 7.13
N HIS A 4 -8.55 -17.77 6.08
CA HIS A 4 -7.84 -17.43 4.85
C HIS A 4 -6.80 -16.32 5.06
N VAL A 5 -7.10 -15.34 5.90
CA VAL A 5 -6.13 -14.29 6.25
C VAL A 5 -4.92 -14.90 6.95
N PHE A 6 -5.10 -15.73 7.98
CA PHE A 6 -3.99 -16.34 8.70
C PHE A 6 -3.20 -17.33 7.82
N GLU A 7 -3.84 -18.07 6.94
CA GLU A 7 -3.16 -18.91 5.94
C GLU A 7 -2.28 -18.07 5.00
N LYS A 8 -2.82 -16.95 4.47
CA LYS A 8 -2.03 -16.04 3.62
C LYS A 8 -0.86 -15.47 4.40
N ILE A 9 -1.07 -15.01 5.64
CA ILE A 9 0.00 -14.47 6.50
C ILE A 9 1.07 -15.52 6.76
N GLU A 10 0.70 -16.74 7.16
CA GLU A 10 1.68 -17.79 7.48
C GLU A 10 2.49 -18.19 6.24
N LYS A 11 1.84 -18.34 5.09
CA LYS A 11 2.53 -18.58 3.82
C LYS A 11 3.47 -17.42 3.48
N ARG A 12 3.01 -16.17 3.62
CA ARG A 12 3.79 -14.96 3.31
C ARG A 12 4.98 -14.83 4.26
N ARG A 13 4.76 -15.01 5.56
CA ARG A 13 5.79 -14.97 6.62
C ARG A 13 6.90 -15.97 6.35
N LYS A 14 6.55 -17.23 6.04
CA LYS A 14 7.54 -18.27 5.71
C LYS A 14 8.31 -17.93 4.43
N THR A 15 7.60 -17.52 3.37
CA THR A 15 8.19 -17.18 2.07
C THR A 15 9.16 -16.00 2.17
N LEU A 16 8.76 -14.96 2.89
CA LEU A 16 9.51 -13.71 3.02
C LEU A 16 10.42 -13.66 4.24
N LYS A 17 10.49 -14.75 5.03
CA LYS A 17 11.27 -14.86 6.27
C LYS A 17 11.00 -13.70 7.25
N ILE A 18 9.74 -13.30 7.37
CA ILE A 18 9.32 -12.20 8.25
C ILE A 18 9.49 -12.65 9.70
N ASN A 19 10.17 -11.82 10.50
CA ASN A 19 10.35 -12.04 11.93
C ASN A 19 9.00 -11.94 12.65
N LEU A 20 8.73 -12.85 13.60
CA LEU A 20 7.49 -12.88 14.37
C LEU A 20 7.17 -11.54 15.04
N LYS A 21 8.18 -10.78 15.47
CA LYS A 21 8.02 -9.43 16.04
C LYS A 21 7.26 -8.46 15.12
N PHE A 22 7.32 -8.66 13.81
CA PHE A 22 6.58 -7.82 12.86
C PHE A 22 5.08 -8.12 12.83
N ILE A 23 4.63 -9.24 13.39
CA ILE A 23 3.24 -9.71 13.38
C ILE A 23 2.68 -10.02 14.77
N GLU A 24 3.44 -9.76 15.85
CA GLU A 24 2.99 -9.94 17.24
C GLU A 24 1.68 -9.19 17.55
N PHE A 25 1.40 -8.09 16.84
CA PHE A 25 0.14 -7.35 16.94
C PHE A 25 -1.10 -8.20 16.63
N LEU A 26 -0.95 -9.36 15.97
CA LEU A 26 -2.02 -10.30 15.67
C LEU A 26 -2.40 -11.19 16.86
N GLU A 27 -1.55 -11.33 17.88
CA GLU A 27 -1.85 -12.16 19.04
C GLU A 27 -2.93 -11.53 19.93
N LYS A 28 -2.90 -10.20 20.05
CA LYS A 28 -3.88 -9.40 20.81
C LYS A 28 -4.29 -8.16 20.02
N PRO A 29 -5.05 -8.34 18.92
CA PRO A 29 -5.34 -7.24 18.00
C PRO A 29 -6.29 -6.22 18.66
N SER A 30 -5.97 -4.94 18.47
CA SER A 30 -6.86 -3.82 18.80
C SER A 30 -8.16 -3.90 17.98
N SER A 31 -9.16 -3.07 18.33
CA SER A 31 -10.44 -3.08 17.61
C SER A 31 -10.26 -2.75 16.13
N ILE A 32 -9.44 -1.74 15.81
CA ILE A 32 -9.20 -1.32 14.43
C ILE A 32 -8.46 -2.40 13.64
N ILE A 33 -7.49 -3.09 14.25
CA ILE A 33 -6.80 -4.22 13.61
C ILE A 33 -7.80 -5.34 13.30
N LYS A 34 -8.74 -5.65 14.20
CA LYS A 34 -9.81 -6.63 13.92
C LYS A 34 -10.67 -6.23 12.73
N ASP A 35 -10.96 -4.95 12.55
CA ASP A 35 -11.70 -4.46 11.38
C ASP A 35 -10.92 -4.62 10.08
N HIS A 36 -9.60 -4.37 10.10
CA HIS A 36 -8.73 -4.65 8.96
C HIS A 36 -8.61 -6.15 8.65
N LEU A 37 -8.57 -7.02 9.66
CA LEU A 37 -8.60 -8.47 9.46
C LEU A 37 -9.91 -8.91 8.79
N ARG A 38 -11.06 -8.37 9.21
CA ARG A 38 -12.35 -8.64 8.56
C ARG A 38 -12.38 -8.14 7.11
N LEU A 39 -11.84 -6.95 6.88
CA LEU A 39 -11.74 -6.38 5.54
C LEU A 39 -10.89 -7.28 4.64
N ALA A 40 -9.71 -7.71 5.09
CA ALA A 40 -8.84 -8.60 4.35
C ALA A 40 -9.51 -9.95 4.04
N GLU A 41 -10.17 -10.56 5.02
CA GLU A 41 -10.91 -11.83 4.86
C GLU A 41 -12.00 -11.69 3.78
N SER A 42 -12.75 -10.59 3.80
CA SER A 42 -13.77 -10.28 2.79
C SER A 42 -13.17 -10.16 1.38
N LYS A 43 -11.97 -9.60 1.22
CA LYS A 43 -11.34 -9.44 -0.10
C LYS A 43 -10.67 -10.71 -0.59
N LEU A 44 -10.04 -11.47 0.31
CA LEU A 44 -9.41 -12.75 -0.03
C LEU A 44 -10.44 -13.81 -0.41
N SER A 45 -11.59 -13.86 0.27
CA SER A 45 -12.69 -14.77 -0.12
C SER A 45 -13.25 -14.47 -1.51
N GLN A 46 -13.10 -13.23 -2.00
CA GLN A 46 -13.41 -12.84 -3.38
C GLN A 46 -12.25 -13.07 -4.37
N SER A 47 -11.18 -13.75 -3.93
CA SER A 47 -9.96 -14.00 -4.72
C SER A 47 -9.33 -12.73 -5.33
N LYS A 48 -9.51 -11.57 -4.68
CA LYS A 48 -8.98 -10.30 -5.17
C LYS A 48 -7.48 -10.20 -4.93
N LYS A 49 -6.73 -9.79 -5.97
CA LYS A 49 -5.38 -9.28 -5.80
C LYS A 49 -5.43 -7.96 -5.02
N ILE A 50 -4.59 -7.85 -4.00
CA ILE A 50 -4.54 -6.69 -3.10
C ILE A 50 -3.42 -5.77 -3.56
N VAL A 51 -3.76 -4.50 -3.81
CA VAL A 51 -2.81 -3.46 -4.20
C VAL A 51 -2.74 -2.39 -3.11
N TYR A 52 -1.58 -2.23 -2.50
CA TYR A 52 -1.33 -1.15 -1.55
C TYR A 52 -1.07 0.17 -2.26
N ILE A 53 -1.63 1.27 -1.80
CA ILE A 53 -1.47 2.61 -2.37
C ILE A 53 -0.95 3.54 -1.30
N GLY A 54 0.37 3.74 -1.30
CA GLY A 54 1.09 4.62 -0.40
C GLY A 54 1.37 5.98 -1.04
N GLY A 55 1.49 7.00 -0.21
CA GLY A 55 1.77 8.37 -0.61
C GLY A 55 1.73 9.29 0.60
N SER A 56 2.27 10.50 0.49
CA SER A 56 2.27 11.43 1.62
C SER A 56 0.84 11.79 2.00
N LEU A 57 0.52 11.71 3.31
CA LEU A 57 -0.79 12.07 3.88
C LEU A 57 -0.76 13.35 4.71
N THR A 58 0.44 13.78 5.12
CA THR A 58 0.69 15.00 5.90
C THR A 58 1.31 16.06 5.00
N HIS A 59 0.94 17.32 5.21
CA HIS A 59 1.46 18.48 4.47
C HIS A 59 1.33 18.38 2.93
N VAL A 60 0.30 17.71 2.44
CA VAL A 60 -0.04 17.64 1.01
C VAL A 60 -1.34 18.39 0.70
N PRO A 61 -1.50 18.91 -0.53
CA PRO A 61 -2.78 19.45 -0.99
C PRO A 61 -3.90 18.39 -0.94
N PRO A 62 -5.16 18.79 -0.72
CA PRO A 62 -6.31 17.86 -0.73
C PRO A 62 -6.43 17.04 -2.02
N ASP A 63 -6.09 17.65 -3.16
CA ASP A 63 -6.13 17.00 -4.47
C ASP A 63 -5.21 15.77 -4.55
N GLU A 64 -4.17 15.72 -3.73
CA GLU A 64 -3.25 14.59 -3.70
C GLU A 64 -3.95 13.30 -3.27
N LYS A 65 -4.72 13.37 -2.18
CA LYS A 65 -5.49 12.23 -1.67
C LYS A 65 -6.52 11.76 -2.69
N ILE A 66 -7.12 12.68 -3.45
CA ILE A 66 -8.04 12.34 -4.55
C ILE A 66 -7.33 11.50 -5.63
N ARG A 67 -6.04 11.72 -5.90
CA ARG A 67 -5.27 10.91 -6.86
C ARG A 67 -5.01 9.50 -6.34
N TYR A 68 -4.80 9.34 -5.03
CA TYR A 68 -4.69 8.03 -4.40
C TYR A 68 -6.02 7.27 -4.48
N GLU A 69 -7.14 7.94 -4.18
CA GLU A 69 -8.48 7.36 -4.34
C GLU A 69 -8.79 6.95 -5.78
N LYS A 70 -8.40 7.77 -6.76
CA LYS A 70 -8.54 7.43 -8.19
C LYS A 70 -7.74 6.18 -8.54
N SER A 71 -6.55 6.01 -7.96
CA SER A 71 -5.74 4.80 -8.12
C SER A 71 -6.44 3.58 -7.53
N ALA A 72 -7.00 3.71 -6.32
CA ALA A 72 -7.74 2.63 -5.66
C ALA A 72 -8.96 2.20 -6.49
N LYS A 73 -9.76 3.17 -6.92
CA LYS A 73 -10.92 2.95 -7.79
C LYS A 73 -10.53 2.31 -9.13
N LEU A 74 -9.36 2.65 -9.68
CA LEU A 74 -8.86 2.02 -10.89
C LEU A 74 -8.51 0.55 -10.66
N VAL A 75 -7.81 0.22 -9.57
CA VAL A 75 -7.53 -1.18 -9.19
C VAL A 75 -8.84 -1.97 -9.03
N ASP A 76 -9.82 -1.41 -8.32
CA ASP A 76 -11.11 -2.06 -8.10
C ASP A 76 -11.85 -2.34 -9.42
N LYS A 77 -11.85 -1.38 -10.35
CA LYS A 77 -12.45 -1.54 -11.70
C LYS A 77 -11.78 -2.64 -12.52
N LEU A 78 -10.53 -2.97 -12.23
CA LEU A 78 -9.76 -4.01 -12.90
C LEU A 78 -9.82 -5.36 -12.16
N GLY A 79 -10.73 -5.51 -11.21
CA GLY A 79 -10.97 -6.76 -10.47
C GLY A 79 -10.09 -6.95 -9.23
N GLY A 80 -9.22 -6.00 -8.91
CA GLY A 80 -8.42 -6.02 -7.68
C GLY A 80 -9.14 -5.43 -6.47
N PHE A 81 -8.37 -5.23 -5.40
CA PHE A 81 -8.70 -4.39 -4.27
C PHE A 81 -7.60 -3.34 -4.05
N GLY A 82 -7.93 -2.06 -4.24
CA GLY A 82 -7.01 -0.96 -3.97
C GLY A 82 -7.13 -0.45 -2.54
N TYR A 83 -6.13 -0.75 -1.69
CA TYR A 83 -6.08 -0.23 -0.32
C TYR A 83 -5.28 1.07 -0.27
N ALA A 84 -5.90 2.16 0.19
CA ALA A 84 -5.20 3.40 0.54
C ALA A 84 -5.46 3.76 2.02
N PRO A 85 -4.43 3.99 2.85
CA PRO A 85 -4.58 4.12 4.31
C PRO A 85 -5.62 5.17 4.75
N HIS A 86 -5.60 6.34 4.11
CA HIS A 86 -6.52 7.45 4.44
C HIS A 86 -8.00 7.17 4.14
N ILE A 87 -8.30 6.19 3.28
CA ILE A 87 -9.68 5.75 2.99
C ILE A 87 -10.17 4.79 4.07
N TYR A 88 -9.27 3.96 4.61
CA TYR A 88 -9.62 2.77 5.37
C TYR A 88 -9.30 2.83 6.86
N GLY A 89 -9.03 4.01 7.41
CA GLY A 89 -9.06 4.21 8.87
C GLY A 89 -7.80 4.78 9.50
N THR A 90 -6.78 5.15 8.72
CA THR A 90 -5.52 5.70 9.27
C THR A 90 -5.16 7.08 8.73
N ASP A 91 -6.14 7.84 8.20
CA ASP A 91 -5.91 9.26 7.86
C ASP A 91 -5.49 10.06 9.12
N PRO A 92 -4.37 10.79 9.08
CA PRO A 92 -3.79 11.45 10.26
C PRO A 92 -4.60 12.65 10.77
N ILE A 93 -5.60 13.12 10.02
CA ILE A 93 -6.48 14.23 10.41
C ILE A 93 -7.83 13.68 10.87
N LYS A 94 -8.38 12.70 10.16
CA LYS A 94 -9.72 12.16 10.44
C LYS A 94 -9.73 11.08 11.52
N HIS A 95 -8.61 10.40 11.77
CA HIS A 95 -8.53 9.25 12.66
C HIS A 95 -7.54 9.49 13.82
N LEU A 96 -7.68 10.62 14.51
CA LEU A 96 -6.78 11.03 15.60
C LEU A 96 -6.74 10.05 16.80
N ASN A 97 -7.75 9.19 16.92
CA ASN A 97 -7.84 8.20 18.00
C ASN A 97 -7.10 6.90 17.70
N VAL A 98 -6.53 6.75 16.49
CA VAL A 98 -5.74 5.57 16.14
C VAL A 98 -4.31 5.80 16.63
N SER A 99 -3.80 4.85 17.43
CA SER A 99 -2.45 4.97 17.98
C SER A 99 -1.39 4.92 16.88
N PRO A 100 -0.24 5.59 17.03
CA PRO A 100 0.87 5.47 16.08
C PRO A 100 1.33 4.02 15.85
N GLN A 101 1.27 3.19 16.89
CA GLN A 101 1.56 1.75 16.82
C GLN A 101 0.55 1.03 15.92
N ASP A 102 -0.75 1.27 16.12
CA ASP A 102 -1.79 0.71 15.24
C ASP A 102 -1.60 1.17 13.79
N VAL A 103 -1.31 2.45 13.54
CA VAL A 103 -1.04 2.95 12.17
C VAL A 103 0.12 2.17 11.53
N ARG A 104 1.24 2.05 12.25
CA ARG A 104 2.40 1.29 11.79
C ARG A 104 2.05 -0.18 11.49
N ASP A 105 1.29 -0.82 12.36
CA ASP A 105 0.94 -2.24 12.24
C ASP A 105 -0.05 -2.50 11.10
N ILE A 106 -1.04 -1.61 10.93
CA ILE A 106 -1.99 -1.64 9.83
C ILE A 106 -1.27 -1.42 8.49
N ASP A 107 -0.40 -0.43 8.40
CA ASP A 107 0.31 -0.14 7.15
C ASP A 107 1.27 -1.28 6.80
N PHE A 108 1.95 -1.89 7.79
CA PHE A 108 2.76 -3.08 7.57
C PHE A 108 1.90 -4.28 7.10
N PHE A 109 0.76 -4.51 7.75
CA PHE A 109 -0.18 -5.56 7.39
C PHE A 109 -0.63 -5.44 5.92
N TRP A 110 -1.06 -4.25 5.51
CA TRP A 110 -1.55 -4.05 4.14
C TRP A 110 -0.43 -3.99 3.11
N SER A 111 0.67 -3.30 3.38
CA SER A 111 1.75 -3.08 2.40
C SER A 111 2.67 -4.29 2.20
N VAL A 112 2.79 -5.18 3.19
CA VAL A 112 3.71 -6.32 3.14
C VAL A 112 2.99 -7.67 3.20
N LEU A 113 2.15 -7.88 4.21
CA LEU A 113 1.55 -9.19 4.45
C LEU A 113 0.47 -9.50 3.43
N MET A 114 -0.37 -8.52 3.13
CA MET A 114 -1.52 -8.68 2.24
C MET A 114 -1.23 -8.32 0.79
N SER A 115 -0.41 -7.30 0.55
CA SER A 115 -0.14 -6.75 -0.78
C SER A 115 0.49 -7.76 -1.73
N ASP A 116 -0.07 -7.82 -2.94
CA ASP A 116 0.50 -8.50 -4.10
C ASP A 116 1.29 -7.51 -4.99
N LEU A 117 1.01 -6.20 -4.86
CA LEU A 117 1.64 -5.08 -5.56
C LEU A 117 1.48 -3.79 -4.75
N SER A 118 2.52 -2.97 -4.65
CA SER A 118 2.42 -1.63 -4.05
C SER A 118 2.51 -0.53 -5.12
N ILE A 119 1.77 0.55 -4.96
CA ILE A 119 1.86 1.78 -5.73
C ILE A 119 2.26 2.88 -4.76
N PHE A 120 3.36 3.58 -5.06
CA PHE A 120 3.85 4.68 -4.25
C PHE A 120 3.79 5.98 -5.04
N TRP A 121 3.05 6.96 -4.53
CA TRP A 121 3.05 8.32 -5.02
C TRP A 121 4.20 9.09 -4.38
N CYS A 122 5.12 9.57 -5.20
CA CYS A 122 6.41 10.12 -4.77
C CYS A 122 6.54 11.64 -4.97
N ASP A 123 5.46 12.32 -5.34
CA ASP A 123 5.48 13.76 -5.64
C ASP A 123 5.81 14.62 -4.42
N TYR A 124 5.42 14.15 -3.23
CA TYR A 124 5.66 14.82 -1.96
C TYR A 124 6.50 13.93 -1.04
N PRO A 125 7.65 14.41 -0.54
CA PRO A 125 8.47 13.64 0.37
C PRO A 125 7.78 13.50 1.73
N ALA A 126 7.74 12.28 2.26
CA ALA A 126 7.27 12.00 3.61
C ALA A 126 7.95 10.75 4.18
N PHE A 127 8.09 10.70 5.51
CA PHE A 127 8.73 9.58 6.19
C PHE A 127 7.94 8.28 6.06
N GLY A 128 6.61 8.32 6.21
CA GLY A 128 5.74 7.14 6.12
C GLY A 128 5.93 6.35 4.82
N PRO A 129 5.65 6.95 3.65
CA PRO A 129 5.89 6.30 2.35
C PRO A 129 7.35 5.89 2.13
N GLY A 130 8.32 6.62 2.69
CA GLY A 130 9.72 6.23 2.69
C GLY A 130 9.97 4.90 3.40
N ILE A 131 9.39 4.73 4.59
CA ILE A 131 9.45 3.49 5.38
C ILE A 131 8.76 2.34 4.63
N GLU A 132 7.57 2.59 4.07
CA GLU A 132 6.81 1.59 3.32
C GLU A 132 7.55 1.12 2.05
N MET A 133 8.20 2.04 1.32
CA MET A 133 9.04 1.69 0.17
C MET A 133 10.23 0.82 0.61
N ALA A 134 10.85 1.12 1.75
CA ALA A 134 11.93 0.30 2.29
C ALA A 134 11.43 -1.11 2.69
N TRP A 135 10.25 -1.21 3.30
CA TRP A 135 9.63 -2.52 3.56
C TRP A 135 9.37 -3.29 2.27
N ALA A 136 8.84 -2.62 1.25
CA ALA A 136 8.60 -3.24 -0.05
C ALA A 136 9.90 -3.79 -0.67
N GLU A 137 11.01 -3.04 -0.61
CA GLU A 137 12.32 -3.53 -1.06
C GLU A 137 12.77 -4.77 -0.25
N VAL A 138 12.82 -4.65 1.07
CA VAL A 138 13.30 -5.71 1.98
C VAL A 138 12.53 -7.01 1.79
N TYR A 139 11.21 -6.91 1.63
CA TYR A 139 10.31 -8.05 1.51
C TYR A 139 9.96 -8.39 0.05
N ASN A 140 10.67 -7.83 -0.92
CA ASN A 140 10.50 -8.09 -2.36
C ASN A 140 9.06 -7.96 -2.84
N ILE A 141 8.32 -6.99 -2.30
CA ILE A 141 6.98 -6.65 -2.77
C ILE A 141 7.13 -5.88 -4.08
N PRO A 142 6.55 -6.35 -5.19
CA PRO A 142 6.59 -5.60 -6.45
C PRO A 142 5.99 -4.22 -6.25
N SER A 143 6.61 -3.19 -6.84
CA SER A 143 6.18 -1.80 -6.66
C SER A 143 6.10 -1.02 -7.97
N ILE A 144 5.18 -0.06 -8.03
CA ILE A 144 5.10 0.98 -9.04
C ILE A 144 5.32 2.33 -8.34
N LYS A 145 6.30 3.10 -8.79
CA LYS A 145 6.54 4.46 -8.28
C LYS A 145 5.95 5.45 -9.27
N ILE A 146 5.10 6.36 -8.80
CA ILE A 146 4.49 7.42 -9.59
C ILE A 146 5.19 8.73 -9.22
N ILE A 147 5.72 9.42 -10.23
CA ILE A 147 6.47 10.66 -10.02
C ILE A 147 6.20 11.67 -11.14
N ASN A 148 5.93 12.90 -10.75
CA ASN A 148 5.86 14.02 -11.67
C ASN A 148 7.26 14.34 -12.21
N ASN A 149 7.39 14.56 -13.51
CA ASN A 149 8.68 14.83 -14.17
C ASN A 149 9.41 16.07 -13.64
N LYS A 150 8.67 16.99 -13.02
CA LYS A 150 9.20 18.21 -12.41
C LYS A 150 9.78 17.98 -11.01
N ILE A 151 9.52 16.81 -10.41
CA ILE A 151 9.94 16.47 -9.05
C ILE A 151 11.21 15.61 -9.10
N LYS A 152 12.17 15.95 -8.23
CA LYS A 152 13.39 15.15 -8.05
C LYS A 152 13.21 14.22 -6.86
N LEU A 153 13.12 12.92 -7.14
CA LEU A 153 13.20 11.90 -6.10
C LEU A 153 14.58 11.90 -5.41
N SER A 154 14.61 11.66 -4.10
CA SER A 154 15.85 11.59 -3.34
C SER A 154 16.77 10.48 -3.86
N ARG A 155 18.10 10.67 -3.73
CA ARG A 155 19.09 9.67 -4.15
C ARG A 155 18.90 8.34 -3.40
N LEU A 156 18.48 8.37 -2.14
CA LEU A 156 18.20 7.18 -1.35
C LEU A 156 17.02 6.39 -1.93
N ALA A 157 15.90 7.05 -2.22
CA ALA A 157 14.73 6.39 -2.80
C ALA A 157 14.97 5.90 -4.24
N LYS A 158 15.86 6.56 -4.99
CA LYS A 158 16.37 6.08 -6.29
C LYS A 158 17.31 4.88 -6.17
N GLY A 159 18.01 4.75 -5.04
CA GLY A 159 18.96 3.67 -4.76
C GLY A 159 18.31 2.38 -4.25
N LEU A 160 17.00 2.38 -3.99
CA LEU A 160 16.26 1.16 -3.67
C LEU A 160 16.46 0.16 -4.81
N ARG A 161 16.86 -1.07 -4.49
CA ARG A 161 17.11 -2.15 -5.44
C ARG A 161 15.84 -2.92 -5.79
N ASP A 162 14.69 -2.38 -5.42
CA ASP A 162 13.41 -2.93 -5.82
C ASP A 162 13.30 -2.90 -7.34
N LYS A 163 12.71 -3.94 -7.95
CA LYS A 163 12.43 -3.97 -9.40
C LYS A 163 11.24 -3.05 -9.75
N SER A 164 11.20 -1.88 -9.13
CA SER A 164 10.11 -0.93 -9.23
C SER A 164 9.97 -0.45 -10.65
N LYS A 165 8.73 -0.42 -11.13
CA LYS A 165 8.41 0.24 -12.40
C LYS A 165 8.11 1.70 -12.09
N ILE A 166 8.85 2.62 -12.70
CA ILE A 166 8.55 4.05 -12.58
C ILE A 166 7.49 4.42 -13.63
N ILE A 167 6.50 5.21 -13.21
CA ILE A 167 5.62 5.98 -14.08
C ILE A 167 5.95 7.45 -13.85
N GLU A 168 6.62 8.00 -14.83
CA GLU A 168 6.89 9.43 -14.99
C GLU A 168 5.71 10.09 -15.70
N TYR A 169 5.30 11.28 -15.26
CA TYR A 169 4.15 11.97 -15.84
C TYR A 169 4.27 13.50 -15.81
N ASP A 170 3.67 14.14 -16.81
CA ASP A 170 3.45 15.60 -16.89
C ASP A 170 1.97 15.99 -16.76
N SER A 171 1.06 15.04 -17.01
CA SER A 171 -0.39 15.22 -16.91
C SER A 171 -1.06 14.02 -16.23
N ASP A 172 -2.11 14.29 -15.44
CA ASP A 172 -2.92 13.24 -14.78
C ASP A 172 -3.57 12.29 -15.81
N LYS A 173 -3.93 12.81 -17.00
CA LYS A 173 -4.55 12.00 -18.06
C LYS A 173 -3.61 10.91 -18.55
N ASP A 174 -2.36 11.26 -18.85
CA ASP A 174 -1.36 10.31 -19.34
C ASP A 174 -0.94 9.34 -18.23
N LEU A 175 -0.83 9.84 -17.00
CA LEU A 175 -0.57 9.04 -15.81
C LEU A 175 -1.57 7.90 -15.65
N PHE A 176 -2.87 8.19 -15.58
CA PHE A 176 -3.88 7.15 -15.33
C PHE A 176 -4.05 6.20 -16.53
N LYS A 177 -3.79 6.66 -17.76
CA LYS A 177 -3.71 5.78 -18.93
C LYS A 177 -2.57 4.78 -18.80
N ASN A 178 -1.38 5.25 -18.44
CA ASN A 178 -0.19 4.40 -18.28
C ASN A 178 -0.32 3.45 -17.08
N LEU A 179 -0.88 3.94 -15.97
CA LEU A 179 -1.15 3.12 -14.79
C LEU A 179 -2.15 2.00 -15.12
N LYS A 180 -3.27 2.32 -15.79
CA LYS A 180 -4.25 1.31 -16.23
C LYS A 180 -3.61 0.23 -17.09
N ASN A 181 -2.79 0.61 -18.06
CA ASN A 181 -2.11 -0.35 -18.94
C ASN A 181 -1.15 -1.27 -18.19
N LYS A 182 -0.43 -0.75 -17.18
CA LYS A 182 0.44 -1.59 -16.34
C LYS A 182 -0.36 -2.51 -15.42
N LEU A 183 -1.41 -1.99 -14.78
CA LEU A 183 -2.27 -2.75 -13.88
C LEU A 183 -3.01 -3.87 -14.60
N ASN A 184 -3.52 -3.64 -15.82
CA ASN A 184 -4.17 -4.69 -16.63
C ASN A 184 -3.29 -5.92 -16.81
N LYS A 185 -1.97 -5.74 -16.98
CA LYS A 185 -1.02 -6.87 -17.15
C LYS A 185 -0.69 -7.61 -15.86
N ILE A 186 -1.00 -7.01 -14.71
CA ILE A 186 -0.66 -7.55 -13.39
C ILE A 186 -1.90 -8.15 -12.72
N LEU A 187 -3.06 -7.53 -12.90
CA LEU A 187 -4.30 -7.90 -12.22
C LEU A 187 -5.07 -9.00 -12.97
N LEU A 188 -5.12 -8.94 -14.31
CA LEU A 188 -5.58 -10.04 -15.17
C LEU A 188 -4.52 -11.14 -15.23
#